data_AF-A0A958Q6G7-F1
#
_entry.id   AF-A0A958Q6G7-F1
#
_cell.length_a   1.000
_cell.length_b   1.000
_cell.length_c   1.000
_cell.angle_alpha   90.00
_cell.angle_beta   90.00
_cell.angle_gamma   90.00
#
_symmetry.space_group_name_H-M   'P 1'
#
loop_
_entity.id
_entity.type
_entity.pdbx_description
1 polymer ?
#
loop_
_entity_poly.entity_id
_entity_poly.type
_entity_poly.pdbx_seq_one_letter_code
_entity_poly.pdbx_strand_id
1 'polypeptide(L)' 'YRAAVRTAIKKTREAVAAGEQEQAGQLFQTAEKKIQQAASHGLYHAKCASRKVGRLKKLVNSLSA' A
#
# COMPACT_ATOMS: atom_id res chain seq x y z
N TYR A 1 -11.18 3.88 -9.23
CA TYR A 1 -10.36 3.84 -7.99
C TYR A 1 -10.12 2.44 -7.41
N ARG A 2 -11.13 1.57 -7.30
CA ARG A 2 -10.96 0.22 -6.69
C ARG A 2 -9.88 -0.64 -7.37
N ALA A 3 -9.85 -0.67 -8.70
CA ALA A 3 -8.84 -1.41 -9.47
C ALA A 3 -7.42 -0.86 -9.25
N ALA A 4 -7.25 0.46 -9.30
CA ALA A 4 -5.95 1.12 -9.09
C ALA A 4 -5.35 0.82 -7.70
N VAL A 5 -6.18 0.79 -6.65
CA VAL A 5 -5.76 0.40 -5.30
C VAL A 5 -5.30 -1.06 -5.28
N ARG A 6 -6.06 -1.98 -5.89
CA ARG A 6 -5.71 -3.41 -5.94
C ARG A 6 -4.37 -3.63 -6.66
N THR A 7 -4.15 -2.94 -7.78
CA THR A 7 -2.90 -3.03 -8.53
C THR A 7 -1.72 -2.46 -7.73
N ALA A 8 -1.90 -1.32 -7.06
CA ALA A 8 -0.84 -0.75 -6.23
C ALA A 8 -0.44 -1.69 -5.07
N ILE A 9 -1.42 -2.27 -4.38
CA ILE A 9 -1.20 -3.26 -3.32
C ILE A 9 -0.43 -4.49 -3.85
N LYS A 10 -0.79 -4.98 -5.05
CA LYS A 10 -0.11 -6.12 -5.66
C LYS A 10 1.35 -5.81 -5.97
N LYS A 11 1.63 -4.66 -6.61
CA LYS A 11 3.00 -4.22 -6.92
C LYS A 11 3.86 -4.05 -5.67
N THR A 12 3.34 -3.44 -4.61
CA THR A 12 4.08 -3.31 -3.35
C THR A 12 4.42 -4.67 -2.74
N ARG A 13 3.50 -5.65 -2.82
CA ARG A 13 3.78 -7.01 -2.33
C ARG A 13 4.81 -7.76 -3.17
N GLU A 14 4.77 -7.59 -4.48
CA GLU A 14 5.76 -8.18 -5.39
C GLU A 14 7.16 -7.63 -5.11
N ALA A 15 7.30 -6.31 -4.93
CA ALA A 15 8.57 -5.69 -4.57
C ALA A 15 9.09 -6.13 -3.19
N VAL A 16 8.20 -6.28 -2.20
CA VAL A 16 8.54 -6.84 -0.89
C VAL A 16 9.00 -8.30 -1.01
N ALA A 17 8.34 -9.11 -1.83
CA ALA A 17 8.76 -10.50 -2.08
C ALA A 17 10.09 -10.60 -2.82
N ALA A 18 10.42 -9.61 -3.65
CA ALA A 18 11.67 -9.54 -4.40
C ALA A 18 12.87 -9.06 -3.55
N GLY A 19 12.67 -8.57 -2.32
CA GLY A 19 13.77 -8.08 -1.47
C GLY A 19 14.21 -6.64 -1.74
N GLU A 20 13.53 -5.91 -2.64
CA GLU A 20 13.94 -4.59 -3.12
C GLU A 20 13.44 -3.47 -2.19
N GLN A 21 14.23 -3.10 -1.19
CA GLN A 21 13.83 -2.17 -0.11
C GLN A 21 13.49 -0.76 -0.62
N GLU A 22 14.28 -0.21 -1.54
CA GLU A 22 14.06 1.13 -2.09
C GLU A 22 12.81 1.19 -2.96
N GLN A 23 12.62 0.20 -3.83
CA GLN A 23 11.45 0.10 -4.68
C GLN A 23 10.18 -0.15 -3.86
N ALA A 24 10.26 -0.98 -2.82
CA ALA A 24 9.15 -1.21 -1.90
C ALA A 24 8.71 0.08 -1.19
N GLY A 25 9.66 0.94 -0.78
CA GLY A 25 9.38 2.25 -0.19
C GLY A 25 8.65 3.21 -1.14
N GLN A 26 9.13 3.33 -2.38
CA GLN A 26 8.50 4.19 -3.39
C GLN A 26 7.09 3.69 -3.79
N LEU A 27 6.94 2.38 -3.96
CA LEU A 27 5.67 1.75 -4.27
C LEU A 27 4.69 1.86 -3.10
N PHE A 28 5.17 1.81 -1.85
CA PHE A 28 4.36 2.03 -0.66
C PHE A 28 3.77 3.44 -0.62
N GLN A 29 4.56 4.48 -0.84
CA GLN A 29 4.06 5.87 -0.88
C GLN A 29 2.97 6.05 -1.94
N THR A 30 3.18 5.46 -3.12
CA THR A 30 2.20 5.48 -4.21
C THR A 30 0.92 4.72 -3.83
N ALA A 31 1.04 3.58 -3.14
CA ALA A 31 -0.10 2.80 -2.67
C ALA A 31 -0.88 3.54 -1.57
N GLU A 32 -0.19 4.18 -0.63
CA GLU A 32 -0.79 4.99 0.43
C GLU A 32 -1.64 6.12 -0.15
N LYS A 33 -1.09 6.90 -1.08
CA LYS A 33 -1.82 7.99 -1.77
C LYS A 33 -3.10 7.49 -2.44
N LYS A 34 -3.02 6.37 -3.17
CA LYS A 34 -4.18 5.77 -3.85
C LYS A 34 -5.24 5.26 -2.88
N ILE A 35 -4.83 4.71 -1.73
CA ILE A 35 -5.75 4.23 -0.69
C ILE A 35 -6.47 5.42 -0.03
N GLN A 36 -5.75 6.50 0.27
CA GLN A 36 -6.34 7.71 0.84
C GLN A 36 -7.30 8.38 -0.14
N GLN A 37 -6.92 8.52 -1.42
CA GLN A 37 -7.82 9.01 -2.47
C GLN A 37 -9.10 8.16 -2.58
N ALA A 38 -8.97 6.83 -2.51
CA ALA A 38 -10.14 5.94 -2.52
C ALA A 38 -11.02 6.11 -1.27
N ALA A 39 -10.44 6.49 -0.13
CA ALA A 39 -11.21 6.85 1.07
C ALA A 39 -11.93 8.19 0.89
N SER A 40 -11.28 9.20 0.30
CA SER A 40 -11.87 10.50 -0.01
C SER A 40 -13.04 10.39 -1.00
N HIS A 41 -12.96 9.46 -1.96
CA HIS A 41 -14.07 9.15 -2.87
C HIS A 41 -15.18 8.29 -2.25
N GLY A 42 -15.10 7.98 -0.94
CA GLY A 42 -16.12 7.20 -0.23
C GLY A 42 -16.11 5.69 -0.52
N LEU A 43 -15.16 5.17 -1.31
CA LEU A 43 -15.08 3.72 -1.57
C LEU A 43 -14.65 2.93 -0.32
N TYR A 44 -13.89 3.55 0.58
CA TYR A 44 -13.48 2.95 1.84
C TYR A 44 -13.79 3.89 2.99
N HIS A 45 -14.33 3.36 4.07
CA HIS A 45 -14.31 4.06 5.34
C HIS A 45 -12.86 4.32 5.78
N ALA A 46 -12.59 5.50 6.36
CA ALA A 46 -11.29 5.88 6.91
C ALA A 46 -10.58 4.76 7.69
N LYS A 47 -11.27 4.06 8.61
CA LYS A 47 -10.71 2.93 9.38
C LYS A 47 -10.28 1.75 8.49
N CYS A 48 -10.99 1.46 7.41
CA CYS A 48 -10.60 0.44 6.44
C CYS A 48 -9.36 0.84 5.65
N ALA A 49 -9.28 2.11 5.24
CA ALA A 49 -8.10 2.66 4.57
C ALA A 49 -6.87 2.61 5.49
N SER A 50 -6.98 3.09 6.73
CA SER A 50 -5.89 3.04 7.73
C SER A 50 -5.42 1.61 8.00
N ARG A 51 -6.33 0.64 8.12
CA ARG A 51 -5.96 -0.78 8.29
C ARG A 51 -5.17 -1.32 7.10
N LYS A 52 -5.51 -0.93 5.87
CA LYS A 52 -4.78 -1.35 4.66
C LYS A 52 -3.37 -0.75 4.61
N VAL A 53 -3.23 0.54 4.89
CA VAL A 53 -1.93 1.21 4.97
C VAL A 53 -1.06 0.58 6.06
N GLY A 54 -1.60 0.37 7.26
CA GLY A 54 -0.86 -0.25 8.37
C GLY A 54 -0.36 -1.66 8.06
N ARG A 55 -1.17 -2.49 7.39
CA ARG A 55 -0.74 -3.84 6.96
C ARG A 55 0.39 -3.80 5.93
N LEU A 56 0.33 -2.88 4.97
CA LEU A 56 1.39 -2.70 3.97
C LEU A 56 2.68 -2.17 4.60
N LYS A 57 2.58 -1.22 5.53
CA LYS A 57 3.73 -0.66 6.24
C LYS A 57 4.46 -1.74 7.04
N LYS A 58 3.72 -2.61 7.73
CA LYS A 58 4.31 -3.76 8.43
C LYS A 58 5.08 -4.70 7.50
N LEU A 59 4.54 -4.98 6.31
CA LEU A 59 5.18 -5.83 5.31
C LEU A 59 6.47 -5.22 4.72
N VAL A 60 6.50 -3.91 4.52
CA VAL A 60 7.71 -3.22 4.04
C VAL A 60 8.76 -3.17 5.15
N ASN A 61 8.35 -2.87 6.38
CA ASN A 61 9.25 -2.79 7.53
C ASN A 61 9.79 -4.17 7.96
N SER A 62 9.07 -5.27 7.70
CA SER A 62 9.60 -6.61 7.96
C SER A 62 10.75 -7.01 7.03
N LEU A 63 10.98 -6.25 5.96
CA LEU A 63 12.14 -6.42 5.07
C LEU A 63 13.40 -5.72 5.61
N SER A 64 13.23 -4.75 6.52
CA SER A 64 14.30 -3.93 7.08
C SER A 64 14.69 -4.31 8.51
N ALA A 65 14.15 -5.41 9.03
CA ALA A 65 14.43 -5.94 10.36
C ALA A 65 15.10 -7.31 10.22
#